data_AF-D5PJ29-F1
#
_entry.id   AF-D5PJ29-F1
#
_cell.length_a   1.000
_cell.length_b   1.000
_cell.length_c   1.000
_cell.angle_alpha   90.00
_cell.angle_beta   90.00
_cell.angle_gamma   90.00
#
_symmetry.space_group_name_H-M   'P 1'
#
loop_
_entity.id
_entity.type
_entity.pdbx_description
1 polymer ?
#
loop_
_entity_poly.entity_id
_entity_poly.type
_entity_poly.pdbx_seq_one_letter_code
_entity_poly.pdbx_strand_id
1 'polypeptide(L)'
;MADAGRLLAQRLDGVVAAASKIRDALTAERQQRATAMAAVRDEVNALSARVATLTDSLHRDEVANAQAAMRIEQLEQMVLEQFGMAPSDLIAEYGPDVALPPTELEMAEFEQARERGEQVVAPAPMPYDRATQERRAKRAERELAELGRVNPLALEEFAALEERYNFLSTQLEDVKAARKDLLDVVADVDARILQVFSDAFVDVEREFREVFTVLFPGGEGRLRLTDPDDMLTTGIEVEARPPGKKITRLSLLSGGEKALTAVAMLVAIFRARPSPFYIMDEVEAALDDTNLRRLISLFELLRARSQLIIITHQKPTMEVADALYGVTMQGDGITAVISQRMRGQQVEQLVSSSS
;
A
#
# COMPACT_ATOMS: atom_id res chain seq x y z
N MET A 1 75.42 25.93 136.15
CA MET A 1 75.02 25.05 135.02
C MET A 1 73.56 24.58 135.14
N ALA A 2 73.09 24.10 136.31
CA ALA A 2 71.74 23.51 136.44
C ALA A 2 70.54 24.49 136.32
N ASP A 3 70.62 25.71 136.87
CA ASP A 3 69.48 26.66 136.85
C ASP A 3 69.28 27.38 135.50
N ALA A 4 70.36 27.62 134.75
CA ALA A 4 70.26 28.12 133.39
C ALA A 4 69.54 27.12 132.47
N GLY A 5 69.71 25.81 132.70
CA GLY A 5 69.01 24.76 131.95
C GLY A 5 67.49 24.72 132.21
N ARG A 6 67.05 24.95 133.45
CA ARG A 6 65.61 24.97 133.80
C ARG A 6 64.87 26.17 133.20
N LEU A 7 65.48 27.35 133.23
CA LEU A 7 64.87 28.55 132.63
C LEU A 7 64.77 28.43 131.10
N LEU A 8 65.79 27.84 130.46
CA LEU A 8 65.78 27.57 129.03
C LEU A 8 64.67 26.57 128.66
N ALA A 9 64.50 25.51 129.46
CA ALA A 9 63.43 24.52 129.25
C ALA A 9 62.03 25.13 129.35
N GLN A 10 61.75 25.97 130.34
CA GLN A 10 60.44 26.65 130.44
C GLN A 10 60.17 27.62 129.29
N ARG A 11 61.19 28.37 128.83
CA ARG A 11 61.05 29.22 127.64
C ARG A 11 60.83 28.40 126.37
N LEU A 12 61.53 27.27 126.24
CA LEU A 12 61.34 26.33 125.13
C LEU A 12 59.92 25.76 125.15
N ASP A 13 59.42 25.32 126.31
CA ASP A 13 58.04 24.81 126.44
C ASP A 13 56.99 25.87 126.09
N GLY A 14 57.18 27.12 126.50
CA GLY A 14 56.30 28.23 126.14
C GLY A 14 56.29 28.52 124.64
N VAL A 15 57.47 28.51 124.00
CA VAL A 15 57.60 28.70 122.54
C VAL A 15 57.00 27.51 121.78
N VAL A 16 57.22 26.28 122.25
CA VAL A 16 56.65 25.06 121.67
C VAL A 16 55.13 25.04 121.80
N ALA A 17 54.57 25.45 122.95
CA ALA A 17 53.13 25.53 123.15
C ALA A 17 52.47 26.60 122.28
N ALA A 18 53.10 27.78 122.15
CA ALA A 18 52.63 28.83 121.24
C ALA A 18 52.71 28.39 119.77
N ALA A 19 53.82 27.75 119.37
CA ALA A 19 53.98 27.18 118.04
C ALA A 19 52.96 26.07 117.76
N SER A 20 52.64 25.22 118.75
CA SER A 20 51.59 24.19 118.63
C SER A 20 50.22 24.83 118.42
N LYS A 21 49.85 25.85 119.19
CA LYS A 21 48.57 26.56 119.01
C LYS A 21 48.45 27.21 117.62
N ILE A 22 49.51 27.85 117.14
CA ILE A 22 49.53 28.45 115.80
C ILE A 22 49.42 27.35 114.73
N ARG A 23 50.17 26.26 114.88
CA ARG A 23 50.06 25.10 113.98
C ARG A 23 48.65 24.54 113.96
N ASP A 24 48.03 24.34 115.12
CA ASP A 24 46.70 23.74 115.24
C ASP A 24 45.60 24.68 114.68
N ALA A 25 45.76 26.00 114.82
CA ALA A 25 44.89 26.99 114.16
C ALA A 25 45.06 26.98 112.64
N LEU A 26 46.31 26.94 112.14
CA LEU A 26 46.60 26.85 110.71
C LEU A 26 46.13 25.52 110.09
N THR A 27 46.20 24.40 110.82
CA THR A 27 45.65 23.12 110.33
C THR A 27 44.14 23.14 110.30
N ALA A 28 43.47 23.75 111.29
CA ALA A 28 42.01 23.93 111.27
C ALA A 28 41.56 24.80 110.10
N GLU A 29 42.23 25.94 109.87
CA GLU A 29 41.94 26.83 108.75
C GLU A 29 42.21 26.15 107.39
N ARG A 30 43.32 25.41 107.28
CA ARG A 30 43.63 24.60 106.08
C ARG A 30 42.56 23.54 105.85
N GLN A 31 42.08 22.87 106.88
CA GLN A 31 41.01 21.87 106.78
C GLN A 31 39.70 22.51 106.33
N GLN A 32 39.32 23.66 106.90
CA GLN A 32 38.13 24.39 106.50
C GLN A 32 38.21 24.83 105.03
N ARG A 33 39.34 25.42 104.60
CA ARG A 33 39.56 25.80 103.20
C ARG A 33 39.56 24.58 102.27
N ALA A 34 40.14 23.46 102.69
CA ALA A 34 40.14 22.22 101.91
C ALA A 34 38.73 21.65 101.72
N THR A 35 37.90 21.65 102.78
CA THR A 35 36.49 21.20 102.68
C THR A 35 35.64 22.14 101.82
N ALA A 36 35.80 23.46 101.96
CA ALA A 36 35.12 24.43 101.09
C ALA A 36 35.54 24.29 99.62
N MET A 37 36.84 24.09 99.36
CA MET A 37 37.36 23.86 98.01
C MET A 37 36.84 22.54 97.41
N ALA A 38 36.70 21.49 98.22
CA ALA A 38 36.10 20.22 97.78
C ALA A 38 34.61 20.41 97.42
N ALA A 39 33.84 21.09 98.26
CA ALA A 39 32.42 21.36 97.99
C ALA A 39 32.21 22.18 96.70
N VAL A 40 32.98 23.24 96.50
CA VAL A 40 32.94 24.03 95.25
C VAL A 40 33.34 23.18 94.04
N ARG A 41 34.33 22.28 94.20
CA ARG A 41 34.76 21.38 93.12
C ARG A 41 33.68 20.36 92.75
N ASP A 42 32.96 19.83 93.73
CA ASP A 42 31.84 18.92 93.49
C ASP A 42 30.68 19.63 92.80
N GLU A 43 30.38 20.87 93.18
CA GLU A 43 29.37 21.70 92.52
C GLU A 43 29.75 22.02 91.07
N VAL A 44 31.01 22.40 90.81
CA VAL A 44 31.52 22.62 89.44
C VAL A 44 31.43 21.33 88.61
N ASN A 45 31.78 20.18 89.17
CA ASN A 45 31.66 18.90 88.47
C ASN A 45 30.19 18.57 88.14
N ALA A 46 29.27 18.78 89.10
CA ALA A 46 27.84 18.52 88.91
C ALA A 46 27.23 19.44 87.84
N LEU A 47 27.55 20.74 87.90
CA LEU A 47 27.11 21.71 86.89
C LEU A 47 27.73 21.40 85.52
N SER A 48 29.00 21.01 85.46
CA SER A 48 29.67 20.63 84.20
C SER A 48 29.04 19.39 83.57
N ALA A 49 28.71 18.38 84.39
CA ALA A 49 27.99 17.19 83.93
C ALA A 49 26.58 17.56 83.40
N ARG A 50 25.87 18.44 84.10
CA ARG A 50 24.55 18.92 83.65
C ARG A 50 24.66 19.69 82.33
N VAL A 51 25.62 20.60 82.19
CA VAL A 51 25.90 21.30 80.94
C VAL A 51 26.19 20.32 79.80
N ALA A 52 27.05 19.31 80.03
CA ALA A 52 27.33 18.28 79.03
C ALA A 52 26.05 17.55 78.58
N THR A 53 25.21 17.10 79.52
CA THR A 53 23.95 16.42 79.18
C THR A 53 22.97 17.30 78.41
N LEU A 54 22.88 18.60 78.74
CA LEU A 54 22.02 19.53 78.02
C LEU A 54 22.55 19.79 76.60
N THR A 55 23.87 19.98 76.45
CA THR A 55 24.50 20.17 75.14
C THR A 55 24.29 18.95 74.25
N ASP A 56 24.42 17.74 74.79
CA ASP A 56 24.18 16.51 74.02
C ASP A 56 22.71 16.34 73.62
N SER A 57 21.75 16.79 74.46
CA SER A 57 20.33 16.83 74.06
C SER A 57 20.06 17.87 72.97
N LEU A 58 20.61 19.08 73.12
CA LEU A 58 20.44 20.15 72.13
C LEU A 58 21.02 19.74 70.77
N HIS A 59 22.22 19.16 70.76
CA HIS A 59 22.85 18.72 69.52
C HIS A 59 22.03 17.61 68.83
N ARG A 60 21.45 16.67 69.60
CA ARG A 60 20.56 15.64 69.03
C ARG A 60 19.31 16.26 68.41
N ASP A 61 18.70 17.24 69.06
CA ASP A 61 17.51 17.92 68.56
C ASP A 61 17.83 18.78 67.32
N GLU A 62 18.98 19.47 67.31
CA GLU A 62 19.47 20.21 66.14
C GLU A 62 19.67 19.30 64.93
N VAL A 63 20.29 18.12 65.13
CA VAL A 63 20.48 17.14 64.07
C VAL A 63 19.12 16.60 63.59
N ALA A 64 18.19 16.30 64.49
CA ALA A 64 16.86 15.82 64.12
C ALA A 64 16.06 16.88 63.33
N ASN A 65 16.13 18.14 63.74
CA ASN A 65 15.50 19.25 63.03
C ASN A 65 16.12 19.46 61.64
N ALA A 66 17.46 19.40 61.53
CA ALA A 66 18.13 19.50 60.24
C ALA A 66 17.75 18.35 59.29
N GLN A 67 17.65 17.11 59.80
CA GLN A 67 17.19 15.96 59.04
C GLN A 67 15.73 16.11 58.59
N ALA A 68 14.85 16.57 59.47
CA ALA A 68 13.45 16.81 59.14
C ALA A 68 13.31 17.90 58.08
N ALA A 69 14.04 19.02 58.20
CA ALA A 69 14.04 20.10 57.22
C ALA A 69 14.51 19.63 55.84
N MET A 70 15.63 18.87 55.78
CA MET A 70 16.10 18.29 54.53
C MET A 70 15.08 17.32 53.94
N ARG A 71 14.40 16.52 54.77
CA ARG A 71 13.38 15.59 54.29
C ARG A 71 12.15 16.31 53.71
N ILE A 72 11.74 17.42 54.34
CA ILE A 72 10.66 18.27 53.83
C ILE A 72 11.07 18.82 52.48
N GLU A 73 12.25 19.45 52.37
CA GLU A 73 12.74 20.02 51.10
C GLU A 73 12.79 18.98 49.97
N GLN A 74 13.26 17.75 50.25
CA GLN A 74 13.25 16.66 49.28
C GLN A 74 11.84 16.30 48.80
N LEU A 75 10.87 16.26 49.72
CA LEU A 75 9.48 15.97 49.39
C LEU A 75 8.85 17.11 48.59
N GLU A 76 9.16 18.37 48.93
CA GLU A 76 8.67 19.53 48.19
C GLU A 76 9.19 19.56 46.75
N GLN A 77 10.49 19.28 46.55
CA GLN A 77 11.08 19.15 45.22
C GLN A 77 10.44 18.01 44.42
N MET A 78 10.27 16.84 45.03
CA MET A 78 9.63 15.70 44.39
C MET A 78 8.19 16.02 43.96
N VAL A 79 7.42 16.73 44.80
CA VAL A 79 6.04 17.12 44.46
C VAL A 79 6.02 18.07 43.26
N LEU A 80 6.91 19.06 43.25
CA LEU A 80 7.02 20.00 42.13
C LEU A 80 7.41 19.29 40.82
N GLU A 81 8.40 18.40 40.87
CA GLU A 81 8.89 17.70 39.68
C GLU A 81 7.89 16.68 39.11
N GLN A 82 7.20 15.92 39.98
CA GLN A 82 6.30 14.86 39.54
C GLN A 82 4.90 15.37 39.18
N PHE A 83 4.38 16.34 39.93
CA PHE A 83 3.00 16.78 39.80
C PHE A 83 2.86 18.22 39.27
N GLY A 84 3.96 18.98 39.18
CA GLY A 84 3.93 20.36 38.66
C GLY A 84 3.15 21.34 39.53
N MET A 85 2.94 21.03 40.81
CA MET A 85 2.12 21.82 41.74
C MET A 85 2.84 22.11 43.05
N ALA A 86 2.39 23.12 43.80
CA ALA A 86 2.96 23.44 45.11
C ALA A 86 2.51 22.41 46.17
N PRO A 87 3.35 22.11 47.19
CA PRO A 87 2.99 21.19 48.27
C PRO A 87 1.73 21.59 49.04
N SER A 88 1.51 22.89 49.23
CA SER A 88 0.29 23.42 49.87
C SER A 88 -0.96 23.05 49.10
N ASP A 89 -0.90 23.13 47.77
CA ASP A 89 -2.02 22.89 46.88
C ASP A 89 -2.29 21.38 46.79
N LEU A 90 -1.24 20.56 46.79
CA LEU A 90 -1.37 19.10 46.85
C LEU A 90 -2.12 18.65 48.11
N ILE A 91 -1.78 19.23 49.27
CA ILE A 91 -2.46 18.90 50.53
C ILE A 91 -3.89 19.44 50.54
N ALA A 92 -4.11 20.66 50.03
CA ALA A 92 -5.42 21.29 50.00
C ALA A 92 -6.41 20.59 49.08
N GLU A 93 -5.95 20.07 47.93
CA GLU A 93 -6.80 19.45 46.91
C GLU A 93 -6.82 17.91 47.00
N TYR A 94 -5.73 17.28 47.45
CA TYR A 94 -5.54 15.82 47.45
C TYR A 94 -5.12 15.24 48.80
N GLY A 95 -5.21 16.04 49.88
CA GLY A 95 -4.96 15.58 51.23
C GLY A 95 -5.92 14.47 51.67
N PRO A 96 -5.57 13.66 52.69
CA PRO A 96 -6.41 12.58 53.18
C PRO A 96 -7.75 13.05 53.78
N ASP A 97 -7.82 14.33 54.17
CA ASP A 97 -9.03 14.98 54.69
C ASP A 97 -9.96 15.46 53.56
N VAL A 98 -9.50 15.46 52.31
CA VAL A 98 -10.29 15.83 51.14
C VAL A 98 -11.02 14.60 50.62
N ALA A 99 -12.34 14.72 50.46
CA ALA A 99 -13.14 13.64 49.90
C ALA A 99 -12.79 13.43 48.42
N LEU A 100 -12.62 12.17 48.04
CA LEU A 100 -12.35 11.81 46.66
C LEU A 100 -13.61 12.05 45.81
N PRO A 101 -13.45 12.65 44.60
CA PRO A 101 -14.55 12.76 43.67
C PRO A 101 -15.04 11.35 43.27
N PRO A 102 -16.34 11.22 42.91
CA PRO A 102 -16.87 9.98 42.34
C PRO A 102 -16.03 9.49 41.17
N THR A 103 -15.95 8.18 40.99
CA THR A 103 -15.16 7.60 39.90
C THR A 103 -15.78 7.93 38.54
N GLU A 104 -14.94 7.94 37.48
CA GLU A 104 -15.41 8.20 36.11
C GLU A 104 -16.50 7.21 35.67
N LEU A 105 -16.45 5.96 36.13
CA LEU A 105 -17.47 4.95 35.86
C LEU A 105 -18.80 5.30 36.54
N GLU A 106 -18.78 5.68 37.82
CA GLU A 106 -19.98 6.10 38.55
C GLU A 106 -20.61 7.37 37.94
N MET A 107 -19.77 8.29 37.47
CA MET A 107 -20.22 9.49 36.75
C MET A 107 -20.82 9.15 35.39
N ALA A 108 -20.19 8.26 34.61
CA ALA A 108 -20.72 7.83 33.32
C ALA A 108 -22.04 7.06 33.46
N GLU A 109 -22.18 6.21 34.47
CA GLU A 109 -23.44 5.51 34.79
C GLU A 109 -24.55 6.49 35.18
N PHE A 110 -24.22 7.50 36.00
CA PHE A 110 -25.13 8.58 36.35
C PHE A 110 -25.58 9.38 35.12
N GLU A 111 -24.66 9.77 34.25
CA GLU A 111 -24.97 10.51 33.02
C GLU A 111 -25.87 9.69 32.08
N GLN A 112 -25.55 8.42 31.86
CA GLN A 112 -26.36 7.53 31.02
C GLN A 112 -27.76 7.29 31.60
N ALA A 113 -27.90 7.15 32.92
CA ALA A 113 -29.21 7.01 33.55
C ALA A 113 -30.04 8.30 33.47
N ARG A 114 -29.38 9.46 33.59
CA ARG A 114 -30.02 10.76 33.37
C ARG A 114 -30.50 10.93 31.93
N GLU A 115 -29.71 10.51 30.94
CA GLU A 115 -30.09 10.54 29.51
C GLU A 115 -31.27 9.63 29.19
N ARG A 116 -31.39 8.50 29.90
CA ARG A 116 -32.57 7.61 29.83
C ARG A 116 -33.82 8.17 30.53
N GLY A 117 -33.72 9.35 31.16
CA GLY A 117 -34.84 10.00 31.85
C GLY A 117 -35.14 9.43 33.24
N GLU A 118 -34.23 8.63 33.81
CA GLU A 118 -34.37 8.10 35.17
C GLU A 118 -34.02 9.19 36.20
N GLN A 119 -34.80 9.28 37.29
CA GLN A 119 -34.46 10.15 38.42
C GLN A 119 -33.37 9.49 39.27
N VAL A 120 -32.11 9.76 38.93
CA VAL A 120 -30.93 9.32 39.67
C VAL A 120 -30.28 10.48 40.43
N VAL A 121 -29.66 10.18 41.57
CA VAL A 121 -28.93 11.14 42.40
C VAL A 121 -27.46 11.09 42.01
N ALA A 122 -26.80 12.26 41.96
CA ALA A 122 -25.37 12.33 41.68
C ALA A 122 -24.58 11.53 42.72
N PRO A 123 -23.62 10.71 42.30
CA PRO A 123 -22.83 9.91 43.24
C PRO A 123 -22.09 10.83 44.22
N ALA A 124 -22.10 10.45 45.50
CA ALA A 124 -21.52 11.25 46.57
C ALA A 124 -19.99 11.08 46.63
N PRO A 125 -19.23 12.13 47.01
CA PRO A 125 -17.80 12.01 47.29
C PRO A 125 -17.52 10.96 48.37
N MET A 126 -16.45 10.19 48.19
CA MET A 126 -16.09 9.11 49.11
C MET A 126 -14.90 9.51 50.00
N PRO A 127 -14.85 9.08 51.28
CA PRO A 127 -13.69 9.29 52.12
C PRO A 127 -12.44 8.62 51.54
N TYR A 128 -11.27 9.23 51.76
CA TYR A 128 -9.99 8.63 51.38
C TYR A 128 -9.69 7.41 52.24
N ASP A 129 -9.60 6.24 51.60
CA ASP A 129 -9.05 5.02 52.20
C ASP A 129 -7.73 4.64 51.54
N ARG A 130 -6.63 4.76 52.30
CA ARG A 130 -5.27 4.52 51.81
C ARG A 130 -5.11 3.15 51.16
N ALA A 131 -5.61 2.10 51.80
CA ALA A 131 -5.42 0.72 51.34
C ALA A 131 -6.11 0.47 49.98
N THR A 132 -7.32 1.04 49.80
CA THR A 132 -8.04 0.94 48.53
C THR A 132 -7.37 1.76 47.43
N GLN A 133 -6.92 2.98 47.72
CA GLN A 133 -6.26 3.82 46.70
C GLN A 133 -4.90 3.27 46.26
N GLU A 134 -4.09 2.71 47.18
CA GLU A 134 -2.83 2.06 46.83
C GLU A 134 -3.04 0.85 45.92
N ARG A 135 -4.11 0.07 46.13
CA ARG A 135 -4.48 -1.03 45.23
C ARG A 135 -4.90 -0.53 43.84
N ARG A 136 -5.67 0.56 43.78
CA ARG A 136 -6.10 1.18 42.52
C ARG A 136 -4.90 1.74 41.74
N ALA A 137 -4.01 2.48 42.41
CA ALA A 137 -2.79 3.03 41.81
C ALA A 137 -1.91 1.91 41.24
N LYS A 138 -1.66 0.86 42.03
CA LYS A 138 -0.87 -0.31 41.57
C LYS A 138 -1.51 -1.03 40.38
N ARG A 139 -2.83 -1.04 40.28
CA ARG A 139 -3.54 -1.60 39.12
C ARG A 139 -3.36 -0.70 37.90
N ALA A 140 -3.58 0.60 38.03
CA ALA A 140 -3.39 1.56 36.94
C ALA A 140 -1.94 1.59 36.44
N GLU A 141 -0.95 1.50 37.34
CA GLU A 141 0.47 1.39 36.98
C GLU A 141 0.77 0.11 36.17
N ARG A 142 0.11 -1.01 36.50
CA ARG A 142 0.22 -2.25 35.73
C ARG A 142 -0.41 -2.12 34.35
N GLU A 143 -1.61 -1.57 34.27
CA GLU A 143 -2.32 -1.33 33.00
C GLU A 143 -1.51 -0.38 32.10
N LEU A 144 -0.91 0.67 32.68
CA LEU A 144 -0.01 1.59 31.98
C LEU A 144 1.26 0.88 31.49
N ALA A 145 1.85 -0.01 32.30
CA ALA A 145 3.01 -0.79 31.91
C ALA A 145 2.68 -1.81 30.79
N GLU A 146 1.47 -2.36 30.77
CA GLU A 146 0.98 -3.28 29.73
C GLU A 146 0.81 -2.59 28.37
N LEU A 147 0.44 -1.30 28.33
CA LEU A 147 0.38 -0.50 27.09
C LEU A 147 1.75 -0.36 26.41
N GLY A 148 2.84 -0.64 27.14
CA GLY A 148 4.20 -0.61 26.61
C GLY A 148 4.77 0.80 26.50
N ARG A 149 5.89 0.93 25.78
CA ARG A 149 6.58 2.21 25.62
C ARG A 149 5.90 3.01 24.51
N VAL A 150 5.69 4.31 24.75
CA VAL A 150 5.24 5.24 23.70
C VAL A 150 6.24 5.19 22.54
N ASN A 151 5.76 4.89 21.33
CA ASN A 151 6.57 4.95 20.12
C ASN A 151 6.67 6.41 19.65
N PRO A 152 7.83 7.08 19.77
CA PRO A 152 7.95 8.49 19.39
C PRO A 152 7.86 8.69 17.86
N LEU A 153 8.10 7.63 17.07
CA LEU A 153 8.04 7.67 15.61
C LEU A 153 6.64 7.40 15.05
N ALA A 154 5.67 7.03 15.89
CA ALA A 154 4.35 6.59 15.43
C ALA A 154 3.62 7.63 14.58
N LEU A 155 3.78 8.92 14.91
CA LEU A 155 3.17 10.01 14.14
C LEU A 155 3.81 10.17 12.76
N GLU A 156 5.13 10.06 12.67
CA GLU A 156 5.88 10.15 11.40
C GLU A 156 5.60 8.93 10.52
N GLU A 157 5.61 7.72 11.11
CA GLU A 157 5.28 6.48 10.42
C GLU A 157 3.85 6.48 9.90
N PHE A 158 2.90 6.99 10.69
CA PHE A 158 1.50 7.13 10.26
C PHE A 158 1.39 8.07 9.05
N ALA A 159 2.02 9.26 9.12
CA ALA A 159 1.99 10.22 8.02
C ALA A 159 2.61 9.65 6.73
N ALA A 160 3.75 8.96 6.83
CA ALA A 160 4.40 8.32 5.69
C ALA A 160 3.55 7.17 5.11
N LEU A 161 2.88 6.40 5.96
CA LEU A 161 2.00 5.31 5.53
C LEU A 161 0.74 5.84 4.86
N GLU A 162 0.17 6.93 5.39
CA GLU A 162 -1.00 7.61 4.82
C GLU A 162 -0.68 8.18 3.44
N GLU A 163 0.47 8.84 3.27
CA GLU A 163 0.93 9.33 1.96
C GLU A 163 1.08 8.18 0.95
N ARG A 164 1.73 7.08 1.35
CA ARG A 164 1.87 5.89 0.52
C ARG A 164 0.54 5.26 0.17
N TYR A 165 -0.40 5.19 1.12
CA TYR A 165 -1.75 4.68 0.89
C TYR A 165 -2.48 5.52 -0.15
N ASN A 166 -2.48 6.84 0.01
CA ASN A 166 -3.15 7.77 -0.90
C ASN A 166 -2.57 7.69 -2.32
N PHE A 167 -1.24 7.61 -2.44
CA PHE A 167 -0.57 7.40 -3.72
C PHE A 167 -1.00 6.09 -4.40
N LEU A 168 -0.92 4.97 -3.68
CA LEU A 168 -1.27 3.65 -4.23
C LEU A 168 -2.77 3.55 -4.57
N SER A 169 -3.63 4.15 -3.75
CA SER A 169 -5.07 4.19 -4.02
C SER A 169 -5.38 4.97 -5.30
N THR A 170 -4.72 6.11 -5.51
CA THR A 170 -4.87 6.89 -6.74
C THR A 170 -4.41 6.11 -7.96
N GLN A 171 -3.21 5.50 -7.90
CA GLN A 171 -2.71 4.67 -9.00
C GLN A 171 -3.61 3.46 -9.29
N LEU A 172 -4.21 2.86 -8.27
CA LEU A 172 -5.13 1.74 -8.44
C LEU A 172 -6.39 2.18 -9.20
N GLU A 173 -6.96 3.32 -8.85
CA GLU A 173 -8.14 3.85 -9.55
C GLU A 173 -7.82 4.24 -11.00
N ASP A 174 -6.65 4.82 -11.26
CA ASP A 174 -6.19 5.13 -12.62
C ASP A 174 -6.08 3.85 -13.48
N VAL A 175 -5.50 2.78 -12.93
CA VAL A 175 -5.38 1.49 -13.64
C VAL A 175 -6.75 0.86 -13.89
N LYS A 176 -7.67 0.95 -12.91
CA LYS A 176 -9.05 0.46 -13.10
C LYS A 176 -9.78 1.23 -14.18
N ALA A 177 -9.63 2.56 -14.22
CA ALA A 177 -10.21 3.41 -15.24
C ALA A 177 -9.64 3.06 -16.63
N ALA A 178 -8.31 3.01 -16.77
CA ALA A 178 -7.66 2.65 -18.02
C ALA A 178 -8.08 1.25 -18.53
N ARG A 179 -8.24 0.26 -17.62
CA ARG A 179 -8.75 -1.05 -17.98
C ARG A 179 -10.17 -0.98 -18.52
N LYS A 180 -11.04 -0.18 -17.89
CA LYS A 180 -12.42 0.00 -18.34
C LYS A 180 -12.45 0.62 -19.73
N ASP A 181 -11.70 1.71 -19.93
CA ASP A 181 -11.65 2.40 -21.22
C ASP A 181 -11.17 1.48 -22.34
N LEU A 182 -10.16 0.63 -22.07
CA LEU A 182 -9.70 -0.36 -23.05
C LEU A 182 -10.77 -1.42 -23.37
N LEU A 183 -11.55 -1.87 -22.39
CA LEU A 183 -12.64 -2.81 -22.63
C LEU A 183 -13.78 -2.18 -23.45
N ASP A 184 -14.07 -0.90 -23.22
CA ASP A 184 -15.05 -0.16 -24.00
C ASP A 184 -14.59 -0.01 -25.46
N VAL A 185 -13.30 0.29 -25.70
CA VAL A 185 -12.71 0.31 -27.05
C VAL A 185 -12.78 -1.07 -27.73
N VAL A 186 -12.51 -2.16 -27.00
CA VAL A 186 -12.63 -3.52 -27.55
C VAL A 186 -14.08 -3.78 -27.98
N ALA A 187 -15.07 -3.42 -27.15
CA ALA A 187 -16.47 -3.60 -27.47
C ALA A 187 -16.90 -2.79 -28.71
N ASP A 188 -16.43 -1.56 -28.85
CA ASP A 188 -16.70 -0.72 -30.02
C ASP A 188 -16.08 -1.31 -31.29
N VAL A 189 -14.85 -1.82 -31.21
CA VAL A 189 -14.17 -2.49 -32.32
C VAL A 189 -14.92 -3.77 -32.71
N ASP A 190 -15.33 -4.59 -31.76
CA ASP A 190 -16.08 -5.82 -32.00
C ASP A 190 -17.43 -5.52 -32.68
N ALA A 191 -18.16 -4.51 -32.21
CA ALA A 191 -19.40 -4.05 -32.83
C ALA A 191 -19.17 -3.60 -34.28
N ARG A 192 -18.06 -2.89 -34.54
CA ARG A 192 -17.70 -2.46 -35.88
C ARG A 192 -17.33 -3.63 -36.79
N ILE A 193 -16.55 -4.60 -36.28
CA ILE A 193 -16.19 -5.83 -37.01
C ILE A 193 -17.46 -6.60 -37.38
N LEU A 194 -18.38 -6.79 -36.43
CA LEU A 194 -19.64 -7.51 -36.64
C LEU A 194 -20.47 -6.84 -37.74
N GLN A 195 -20.57 -5.51 -37.72
CA GLN A 195 -21.26 -4.75 -38.76
C GLN A 195 -20.61 -4.94 -40.14
N VAL A 196 -19.29 -4.72 -40.23
CA VAL A 196 -18.54 -4.85 -41.51
C VAL A 196 -18.64 -6.27 -42.06
N PHE A 197 -18.53 -7.29 -41.21
CA PHE A 197 -18.66 -8.69 -41.60
C PHE A 197 -20.07 -9.01 -42.08
N SER A 198 -21.10 -8.60 -41.34
CA SER A 198 -22.51 -8.85 -41.70
C SER A 198 -22.85 -8.21 -43.04
N ASP A 199 -22.47 -6.95 -43.24
CA ASP A 199 -22.66 -6.22 -44.50
C ASP A 199 -21.91 -6.93 -45.65
N ALA A 200 -20.65 -7.31 -45.42
CA ALA A 200 -19.86 -8.01 -46.41
C ALA A 200 -20.43 -9.39 -46.75
N PHE A 201 -20.94 -10.15 -45.78
CA PHE A 201 -21.56 -11.45 -46.02
C PHE A 201 -22.79 -11.33 -46.91
N VAL A 202 -23.68 -10.38 -46.62
CA VAL A 202 -24.89 -10.13 -47.42
C VAL A 202 -24.53 -9.72 -48.86
N ASP A 203 -23.53 -8.85 -49.01
CA ASP A 203 -23.05 -8.46 -50.34
C ASP A 203 -22.46 -9.64 -51.11
N VAL A 204 -21.60 -10.45 -50.48
CA VAL A 204 -20.98 -11.63 -51.12
C VAL A 204 -22.03 -12.70 -51.43
N GLU A 205 -23.03 -12.93 -50.58
CA GLU A 205 -24.11 -13.90 -50.81
C GLU A 205 -24.96 -13.52 -52.03
N ARG A 206 -25.27 -12.22 -52.19
CA ARG A 206 -25.95 -11.68 -53.37
C ARG A 206 -25.12 -11.87 -54.64
N GLU A 207 -23.86 -11.43 -54.63
CA GLU A 207 -22.98 -11.55 -55.80
C GLU A 207 -22.68 -13.02 -56.15
N PHE A 208 -22.57 -13.90 -55.16
CA PHE A 208 -22.35 -15.32 -55.38
C PHE A 208 -23.50 -15.96 -56.14
N ARG A 209 -24.75 -15.62 -55.80
CA ARG A 209 -25.92 -16.13 -56.52
C ARG A 209 -25.88 -15.73 -58.00
N GLU A 210 -25.55 -14.48 -58.30
CA GLU A 210 -25.43 -13.99 -59.68
C GLU A 210 -24.30 -14.68 -60.44
N VAL A 211 -23.08 -14.68 -59.87
CA VAL A 211 -21.89 -15.30 -60.49
C VAL A 211 -22.10 -16.79 -60.73
N PHE A 212 -22.74 -17.49 -59.78
CA PHE A 212 -23.00 -18.92 -59.91
C PHE A 212 -23.96 -19.22 -61.07
N THR A 213 -25.00 -18.40 -61.28
CA THR A 213 -25.93 -18.60 -62.41
C THR A 213 -25.27 -18.37 -63.78
N VAL A 214 -24.28 -17.48 -63.87
CA VAL A 214 -23.49 -17.26 -65.09
C VAL A 214 -22.61 -18.47 -65.41
N LEU A 215 -21.94 -19.03 -64.38
CA LEU A 215 -21.11 -20.22 -64.55
C LEU A 215 -21.93 -21.49 -64.80
N PHE A 216 -23.10 -21.61 -64.19
CA PHE A 216 -23.97 -22.77 -64.29
C PHE A 216 -25.39 -22.34 -64.68
N PRO A 217 -25.67 -22.16 -65.98
CA PRO A 217 -27.02 -21.82 -66.43
C PRO A 217 -28.04 -22.86 -65.95
N GLY A 218 -29.05 -22.41 -65.19
CA GLY A 218 -30.06 -23.28 -64.56
C GLY A 218 -29.63 -23.96 -63.25
N GLY A 219 -28.46 -23.61 -62.71
CA GLY A 219 -28.01 -23.97 -61.36
C GLY A 219 -28.30 -22.88 -60.33
N GLU A 220 -28.25 -23.24 -59.04
CA GLU A 220 -28.40 -22.31 -57.92
C GLU A 220 -27.24 -22.48 -56.94
N GLY A 221 -26.64 -21.38 -56.48
CA GLY A 221 -25.64 -21.34 -55.42
C GLY A 221 -26.10 -20.47 -54.27
N ARG A 222 -25.81 -20.88 -53.03
CA ARG A 222 -26.10 -20.10 -51.80
C ARG A 222 -24.95 -20.23 -50.81
N LEU A 223 -24.75 -19.17 -50.02
CA LEU A 223 -23.86 -19.18 -48.87
C LEU A 223 -24.70 -19.28 -47.60
N ARG A 224 -24.26 -20.08 -46.64
CA ARG A 224 -24.95 -20.29 -45.38
C ARG A 224 -23.98 -20.18 -44.22
N LEU A 225 -24.38 -19.47 -43.18
CA LEU A 225 -23.64 -19.44 -41.92
C LEU A 225 -23.92 -20.73 -41.15
N THR A 226 -22.87 -21.33 -40.57
CA THR A 226 -23.04 -22.51 -39.70
C THR A 226 -23.75 -22.15 -38.40
N ASP A 227 -23.46 -20.96 -37.86
CA ASP A 227 -24.08 -20.41 -36.67
C ASP A 227 -24.46 -18.92 -36.90
N PRO A 228 -25.73 -18.63 -37.25
CA PRO A 228 -26.17 -17.26 -37.50
C PRO A 228 -26.14 -16.34 -36.27
N ASP A 229 -26.13 -16.89 -35.06
CA ASP A 229 -26.22 -16.13 -33.82
C ASP A 229 -24.82 -15.65 -33.34
N ASP A 230 -23.74 -16.26 -33.83
CA ASP A 230 -22.35 -15.86 -33.56
C ASP A 230 -21.59 -15.55 -34.86
N MET A 231 -21.74 -14.31 -35.32
CA MET A 231 -21.09 -13.81 -36.54
C MET A 231 -19.55 -13.78 -36.47
N LEU A 232 -18.95 -13.76 -35.27
CA LEU A 232 -17.49 -13.68 -35.13
C LEU A 232 -16.82 -15.05 -35.20
N THR A 233 -17.50 -16.11 -34.76
CA THR A 233 -16.93 -17.47 -34.75
C THR A 233 -17.57 -18.43 -35.75
N THR A 234 -18.67 -18.03 -36.40
CA THR A 234 -19.35 -18.87 -37.40
C THR A 234 -18.46 -19.20 -38.61
N GLY A 235 -18.60 -20.43 -39.10
CA GLY A 235 -18.13 -20.84 -40.41
C GLY A 235 -19.09 -20.43 -41.53
N ILE A 236 -18.60 -20.54 -42.77
CA ILE A 236 -19.38 -20.32 -43.99
C ILE A 236 -19.43 -21.64 -44.79
N GLU A 237 -20.62 -22.18 -44.99
CA GLU A 237 -20.88 -23.32 -45.87
C GLU A 237 -21.29 -22.82 -47.27
N VAL A 238 -20.69 -23.42 -48.30
CA VAL A 238 -21.05 -23.19 -49.70
C VAL A 238 -21.97 -24.31 -50.17
N GLU A 239 -23.22 -23.95 -50.47
CA GLU A 239 -24.21 -24.86 -51.06
C GLU A 239 -24.31 -24.59 -52.55
N ALA A 240 -24.18 -25.64 -53.36
CA ALA A 240 -24.23 -25.53 -54.80
C ALA A 240 -25.14 -26.61 -55.40
N ARG A 241 -25.95 -26.18 -56.37
CA ARG A 241 -26.85 -27.00 -57.16
C ARG A 241 -26.54 -26.84 -58.64
N PRO A 242 -25.73 -27.74 -59.22
CA PRO A 242 -25.54 -27.80 -60.67
C PRO A 242 -26.85 -28.13 -61.41
N PRO A 243 -26.96 -27.80 -62.71
CA PRO A 243 -28.17 -28.06 -63.50
C PRO A 243 -28.52 -29.55 -63.49
N GLY A 244 -29.77 -29.86 -63.16
CA GLY A 244 -30.28 -31.24 -63.11
C GLY A 244 -29.91 -32.05 -61.86
N LYS A 245 -29.17 -31.49 -60.89
CA LYS A 245 -28.81 -32.15 -59.62
C LYS A 245 -29.55 -31.54 -58.42
N LYS A 246 -29.53 -32.27 -57.28
CA LYS A 246 -29.98 -31.76 -55.98
C LYS A 246 -28.91 -30.86 -55.35
N ILE A 247 -29.31 -30.00 -54.41
CA ILE A 247 -28.37 -29.17 -53.62
C ILE A 247 -27.46 -30.10 -52.83
N THR A 248 -26.15 -29.88 -52.95
CA THR A 248 -25.13 -30.65 -52.23
C THR A 248 -24.07 -29.72 -51.67
N ARG A 249 -23.45 -30.13 -50.55
CA ARG A 249 -22.26 -29.45 -50.02
C ARG A 249 -21.09 -29.54 -50.99
N LEU A 250 -20.20 -28.56 -50.98
CA LEU A 250 -19.01 -28.49 -51.83
C LEU A 250 -18.16 -29.78 -51.83
N SER A 251 -18.09 -30.49 -50.70
CA SER A 251 -17.35 -31.74 -50.54
C SER A 251 -17.89 -32.92 -51.37
N LEU A 252 -19.14 -32.83 -51.84
CA LEU A 252 -19.84 -33.89 -52.56
C LEU A 252 -19.91 -33.65 -54.08
N LEU A 253 -19.28 -32.58 -54.58
CA LEU A 253 -19.24 -32.24 -56.01
C LEU A 253 -18.11 -32.96 -56.75
N SER A 254 -18.26 -33.10 -58.08
CA SER A 254 -17.16 -33.57 -58.94
C SER A 254 -15.96 -32.61 -58.94
N GLY A 255 -14.76 -33.09 -59.27
CA GLY A 255 -13.53 -32.28 -59.22
C GLY A 255 -13.61 -30.95 -60.00
N GLY A 256 -14.17 -30.99 -61.21
CA GLY A 256 -14.36 -29.79 -62.04
C GLY A 256 -15.43 -28.84 -61.48
N GLU A 257 -16.57 -29.37 -61.02
CA GLU A 257 -17.64 -28.56 -60.40
C GLU A 257 -17.15 -27.90 -59.10
N LYS A 258 -16.32 -28.60 -58.30
CA LYS A 258 -15.71 -28.07 -57.09
C LYS A 258 -14.77 -26.91 -57.41
N ALA A 259 -13.91 -27.06 -58.42
CA ALA A 259 -12.99 -26.00 -58.85
C ALA A 259 -13.74 -24.74 -59.31
N LEU A 260 -14.75 -24.90 -60.17
CA LEU A 260 -15.57 -23.77 -60.64
C LEU A 260 -16.36 -23.11 -59.53
N THR A 261 -16.90 -23.88 -58.58
CA THR A 261 -17.63 -23.32 -57.43
C THR A 261 -16.71 -22.50 -56.54
N ALA A 262 -15.46 -22.96 -56.34
CA ALA A 262 -14.45 -22.20 -55.61
C ALA A 262 -14.08 -20.90 -56.34
N VAL A 263 -13.91 -20.95 -57.68
CA VAL A 263 -13.67 -19.74 -58.48
C VAL A 263 -14.88 -18.80 -58.44
N ALA A 264 -16.10 -19.33 -58.48
CA ALA A 264 -17.33 -18.54 -58.33
C ALA A 264 -17.33 -17.76 -57.01
N MET A 265 -16.90 -18.41 -55.91
CA MET A 265 -16.79 -17.78 -54.60
C MET A 265 -15.75 -16.66 -54.58
N LEU A 266 -14.56 -16.88 -55.16
CA LEU A 266 -13.53 -15.85 -55.27
C LEU A 266 -14.02 -14.65 -56.08
N VAL A 267 -14.65 -14.90 -57.23
CA VAL A 267 -15.20 -13.84 -58.10
C VAL A 267 -16.33 -13.08 -57.42
N ALA A 268 -17.18 -13.76 -56.62
CA ALA A 268 -18.22 -13.10 -55.83
C ALA A 268 -17.62 -12.16 -54.77
N ILE A 269 -16.57 -12.58 -54.08
CA ILE A 269 -15.83 -11.75 -53.13
C ILE A 269 -15.25 -10.52 -53.84
N PHE A 270 -14.63 -10.70 -55.00
CA PHE A 270 -14.05 -9.61 -55.78
C PHE A 270 -15.11 -8.62 -56.29
N ARG A 271 -16.30 -9.10 -56.69
CA ARG A 271 -17.40 -8.22 -57.10
C ARG A 271 -18.00 -7.44 -55.93
N ALA A 272 -18.14 -8.08 -54.77
CA ALA A 272 -18.66 -7.43 -53.57
C ALA A 272 -17.69 -6.36 -53.04
N ARG A 273 -16.38 -6.61 -53.13
CA ARG A 273 -15.31 -5.69 -52.70
C ARG A 273 -14.27 -5.52 -53.82
N PRO A 274 -14.52 -4.63 -54.80
CA PRO A 274 -13.63 -4.46 -55.94
C PRO A 274 -12.28 -3.87 -55.54
N SER A 275 -11.21 -4.52 -56.00
CA SER A 275 -9.82 -4.06 -55.91
C SER A 275 -9.45 -3.31 -57.20
N PRO A 276 -8.52 -2.35 -57.15
CA PRO A 276 -8.02 -1.68 -58.36
C PRO A 276 -7.47 -2.65 -59.41
N PHE A 277 -6.80 -3.73 -58.96
CA PHE A 277 -6.31 -4.78 -59.83
C PHE A 277 -6.34 -6.16 -59.16
N TYR A 278 -6.32 -7.20 -59.98
CA TYR A 278 -6.25 -8.60 -59.60
C TYR A 278 -5.14 -9.31 -60.39
N ILE A 279 -4.39 -10.18 -59.71
CA ILE A 279 -3.41 -11.07 -60.32
C ILE A 279 -3.92 -12.50 -60.20
N MET A 280 -3.95 -13.23 -61.31
CA MET A 280 -4.36 -14.63 -61.35
C MET A 280 -3.28 -15.44 -62.04
N ASP A 281 -2.81 -16.49 -61.37
CA ASP A 281 -1.72 -17.34 -61.86
C ASP A 281 -2.24 -18.75 -62.11
N GLU A 282 -2.30 -19.15 -63.40
CA GLU A 282 -2.73 -20.46 -63.90
C GLU A 282 -4.00 -21.03 -63.25
N VAL A 283 -4.96 -20.17 -62.92
CA VAL A 283 -6.20 -20.53 -62.22
C VAL A 283 -7.09 -21.47 -63.04
N GLU A 284 -6.85 -21.57 -64.34
CA GLU A 284 -7.60 -22.40 -65.28
C GLU A 284 -6.95 -23.75 -65.62
N ALA A 285 -5.76 -24.07 -65.09
CA ALA A 285 -4.99 -25.25 -65.48
C ALA A 285 -5.71 -26.60 -65.26
N ALA A 286 -6.68 -26.64 -64.34
CA ALA A 286 -7.45 -27.84 -64.01
C ALA A 286 -8.85 -27.88 -64.65
N LEU A 287 -9.18 -26.94 -65.54
CA LEU A 287 -10.50 -26.82 -66.17
C LEU A 287 -10.52 -27.44 -67.57
N ASP A 288 -11.64 -28.08 -67.91
CA ASP A 288 -11.90 -28.54 -69.29
C ASP A 288 -12.29 -27.36 -70.22
N ASP A 289 -12.31 -27.60 -71.54
CA ASP A 289 -12.61 -26.58 -72.55
C ASP A 289 -13.97 -25.88 -72.36
N THR A 290 -14.96 -26.58 -71.79
CA THR A 290 -16.29 -26.01 -71.58
C THR A 290 -16.28 -25.04 -70.39
N ASN A 291 -15.63 -25.45 -69.32
CA ASN A 291 -15.50 -24.71 -68.08
C ASN A 291 -14.50 -23.55 -68.19
N LEU A 292 -13.47 -23.69 -69.02
CA LEU A 292 -12.56 -22.62 -69.39
C LEU A 292 -13.31 -21.46 -70.05
N ARG A 293 -14.22 -21.73 -71.00
CA ARG A 293 -15.05 -20.66 -71.62
C ARG A 293 -15.97 -19.96 -70.63
N ARG A 294 -16.51 -20.70 -69.65
CA ARG A 294 -17.34 -20.14 -68.57
C ARG A 294 -16.52 -19.21 -67.67
N LEU A 295 -15.30 -19.62 -67.33
CA LEU A 295 -14.37 -18.79 -66.57
C LEU A 295 -13.99 -17.51 -67.33
N ILE A 296 -13.68 -17.61 -68.62
CA ILE A 296 -13.37 -16.46 -69.47
C ILE A 296 -14.54 -15.44 -69.48
N SER A 297 -15.77 -15.93 -69.53
CA SER A 297 -16.97 -15.07 -69.45
C SER A 297 -17.04 -14.30 -68.12
N LEU A 298 -16.56 -14.88 -67.01
CA LEU A 298 -16.44 -14.16 -65.74
C LEU A 298 -15.33 -13.12 -65.75
N PHE A 299 -14.20 -13.39 -66.40
CA PHE A 299 -13.12 -12.41 -66.52
C PHE A 299 -13.57 -11.18 -67.30
N GLU A 300 -14.39 -11.34 -68.34
CA GLU A 300 -14.98 -10.21 -69.06
C GLU A 300 -15.89 -9.36 -68.14
N LEU A 301 -16.66 -9.99 -67.26
CA LEU A 301 -17.48 -9.28 -66.27
C LEU A 301 -16.64 -8.50 -65.25
N LEU A 302 -15.56 -9.10 -64.75
CA LEU A 302 -14.66 -8.45 -63.79
C LEU A 302 -13.87 -7.31 -64.42
N ARG A 303 -13.43 -7.49 -65.67
CA ARG A 303 -12.69 -6.50 -66.45
C ARG A 303 -13.43 -5.16 -66.58
N ALA A 304 -14.77 -5.16 -66.55
CA ALA A 304 -15.55 -3.95 -66.66
C ALA A 304 -15.30 -2.95 -65.51
N ARG A 305 -14.78 -3.42 -64.36
CA ARG A 305 -14.59 -2.59 -63.16
C ARG A 305 -13.17 -2.60 -62.61
N SER A 306 -12.35 -3.61 -62.94
CA SER A 306 -11.01 -3.78 -62.36
C SER A 306 -9.99 -4.24 -63.41
N GLN A 307 -8.71 -3.91 -63.19
CA GLN A 307 -7.62 -4.40 -64.02
C GLN A 307 -7.31 -5.87 -63.70
N LEU A 308 -7.19 -6.71 -64.72
CA LEU A 308 -6.85 -8.13 -64.58
C LEU A 308 -5.49 -8.40 -65.20
N ILE A 309 -4.60 -9.02 -64.43
CA ILE A 309 -3.32 -9.55 -64.86
C ILE A 309 -3.42 -11.07 -64.73
N ILE A 310 -3.40 -11.77 -65.87
CA ILE A 310 -3.58 -13.22 -65.91
C ILE A 310 -2.30 -13.84 -66.47
N ILE A 311 -1.69 -14.74 -65.70
CA ILE A 311 -0.58 -15.58 -66.13
C ILE A 311 -1.19 -16.90 -66.56
N THR A 312 -1.01 -17.26 -67.83
CA THR A 312 -1.65 -18.43 -68.43
C THR A 312 -0.87 -18.95 -69.62
N HIS A 313 -0.98 -20.26 -69.86
CA HIS A 313 -0.56 -20.93 -71.08
C HIS A 313 -1.76 -21.35 -71.96
N GLN A 314 -3.01 -21.04 -71.55
CA GLN A 314 -4.23 -21.45 -72.24
C GLN A 314 -4.60 -20.48 -73.36
N LYS A 315 -4.62 -20.97 -74.60
CA LYS A 315 -4.95 -20.17 -75.80
C LYS A 315 -6.30 -19.44 -75.70
N PRO A 316 -7.39 -20.07 -75.22
CA PRO A 316 -8.67 -19.38 -75.12
C PRO A 316 -8.64 -18.17 -74.18
N THR A 317 -7.88 -18.23 -73.08
CA THR A 317 -7.71 -17.09 -72.17
C THR A 317 -6.91 -15.96 -72.83
N MET A 318 -5.85 -16.31 -73.58
CA MET A 318 -5.03 -15.34 -74.32
C MET A 318 -5.82 -14.58 -75.39
N GLU A 319 -6.80 -15.21 -76.03
CA GLU A 319 -7.61 -14.61 -77.10
C GLU A 319 -8.49 -13.44 -76.62
N VAL A 320 -8.88 -13.44 -75.34
CA VAL A 320 -9.77 -12.41 -74.76
C VAL A 320 -8.99 -11.24 -74.12
N ALA A 321 -7.67 -11.39 -73.97
CA ALA A 321 -6.81 -10.38 -73.39
C ALA A 321 -6.72 -9.11 -74.27
N ASP A 322 -6.56 -7.95 -73.63
CA ASP A 322 -6.31 -6.68 -74.35
C ASP A 322 -4.87 -6.52 -74.79
N ALA A 323 -3.95 -7.04 -73.96
CA ALA A 323 -2.52 -7.05 -74.18
C ALA A 323 -1.96 -8.37 -73.67
N LEU A 324 -1.00 -8.92 -74.42
CA LEU A 324 -0.23 -10.10 -74.07
C LEU A 324 1.21 -9.69 -73.78
N TYR A 325 1.72 -10.17 -72.66
CA TYR A 325 3.12 -10.05 -72.30
C TYR A 325 3.74 -11.45 -72.31
N GLY A 326 4.52 -11.74 -73.34
CA GLY A 326 5.25 -13.00 -73.48
C GLY A 326 6.59 -12.91 -72.77
N VAL A 327 6.87 -13.84 -71.87
CA VAL A 327 8.18 -13.98 -71.23
C VAL A 327 8.97 -15.04 -71.98
N THR A 328 10.14 -14.68 -72.48
CA THR A 328 11.08 -15.60 -73.15
C THR A 328 12.36 -15.67 -72.35
N MET A 329 12.96 -16.85 -72.24
CA MET A 329 14.24 -17.04 -71.58
C MET A 329 15.32 -17.20 -72.65
N GLN A 330 16.29 -16.29 -72.68
CA GLN A 330 17.46 -16.45 -73.55
C GLN A 330 18.47 -17.41 -72.92
N GLY A 331 19.42 -17.94 -73.71
CA GLY A 331 20.34 -19.01 -73.33
C GLY A 331 21.19 -18.78 -72.06
N ASP A 332 21.28 -17.53 -71.59
CA ASP A 332 22.05 -17.14 -70.41
C ASP A 332 21.21 -17.03 -69.12
N GLY A 333 19.97 -17.53 -69.12
CA GLY A 333 19.05 -17.46 -67.96
C GLY A 333 18.47 -16.06 -67.71
N ILE A 334 18.70 -15.12 -68.63
CA ILE A 334 18.11 -13.78 -68.63
C ILE A 334 16.71 -13.87 -69.26
N THR A 335 15.70 -13.41 -68.53
CA THR A 335 14.33 -13.31 -69.02
C THR A 335 14.13 -11.99 -69.76
N ALA A 336 13.59 -12.07 -70.98
CA ALA A 336 13.20 -10.93 -71.80
C ALA A 336 11.68 -10.93 -71.96
N VAL A 337 11.06 -9.75 -71.80
CA VAL A 337 9.61 -9.56 -71.92
C VAL A 337 9.29 -8.93 -73.26
N ILE A 338 8.41 -9.58 -74.01
CA ILE A 338 7.86 -9.08 -75.28
C ILE A 338 6.39 -8.72 -75.03
N SER A 339 5.94 -7.57 -75.52
CA SER A 339 4.54 -7.14 -75.37
C SER A 339 3.85 -6.99 -76.72
N GLN A 340 2.58 -7.36 -76.77
CA GLN A 340 1.72 -7.23 -77.95
C GLN A 340 0.31 -6.83 -77.53
N ARG A 341 -0.25 -5.76 -78.09
CA ARG A 341 -1.68 -5.42 -77.91
C ARG A 341 -2.54 -6.18 -78.92
N MET A 342 -3.62 -6.78 -78.44
CA MET A 342 -4.52 -7.64 -79.23
C MET A 342 -5.70 -6.86 -79.83
N ARG A 343 -6.14 -5.78 -79.17
CA ARG A 343 -7.21 -4.89 -79.64
C ARG A 343 -6.68 -3.55 -80.16
N GLY A 344 -6.47 -3.44 -81.46
CA GLY A 344 -6.65 -2.21 -82.26
C GLY A 344 -5.89 -0.91 -81.90
N GLN A 345 -4.94 -0.91 -80.98
CA GLN A 345 -4.04 0.23 -80.77
C GLN A 345 -2.59 -0.25 -80.80
N GLN A 346 -1.88 0.13 -81.86
CA GLN A 346 -0.43 -0.05 -81.97
C GLN A 346 0.26 0.60 -80.77
N VAL A 347 1.18 -0.12 -80.14
CA VAL A 347 2.13 0.45 -79.18
C VAL A 347 3.49 0.38 -79.85
N GLU A 348 4.15 1.53 -79.93
CA GLU A 348 5.57 1.59 -80.27
C GLU A 348 6.38 0.73 -79.30
N GLN A 349 7.31 -0.03 -79.85
CA GLN A 349 8.26 -0.85 -79.13
C GLN A 349 9.04 0.03 -78.12
N LEU A 350 8.73 -0.09 -76.83
CA LEU A 350 9.63 0.35 -75.77
C LEU A 350 10.70 -0.72 -75.58
N VAL A 351 11.74 -0.65 -76.41
CA VAL A 351 13.01 -1.32 -76.16
C VAL A 351 13.77 -0.46 -75.15
N SER A 352 13.84 -0.92 -73.89
CA SER A 352 14.88 -0.45 -72.98
C SER A 352 16.21 -1.06 -73.41
N SER A 353 16.97 -0.33 -74.22
CA SER A 353 18.41 -0.58 -74.35
C SER A 353 19.08 -0.11 -73.07
N SER A 354 19.34 -1.04 -72.15
CA SER A 354 20.30 -0.79 -71.06
C SER A 354 21.70 -0.77 -71.68
N SER A 355 22.32 0.41 -71.68
CA SER A 355 23.78 0.55 -71.74
C SER A 355 24.37 0.44 -70.34
#